data_AF-A0A3P1YIP0-F1
#
_entry.id   AF-A0A3P1YIP0-F1
#
_cell.length_a   1.000
_cell.length_b   1.000
_cell.length_c   1.000
_cell.angle_alpha   90.00
_cell.angle_beta   90.00
_cell.angle_gamma   90.00
#
_symmetry.space_group_name_H-M   'P 1'
#
loop_
_entity.id
_entity.type
_entity.pdbx_description
1 polymer ?
#
loop_
_entity_poly.entity_id
_entity_poly.type
_entity_poly.pdbx_seq_one_letter_code
_entity_poly.pdbx_strand_id
1 'polypeptide(L)' 'MSHMDVTQCRPCIIHKAEYLDKCKLMLQWWVDFLDANRERAITPFDYAKINRGNGE' A
#
# COMPACT_ATOMS: atom_id res chain seq x y z
N MET A 1 -28.68 14.82 -11.50
CA MET A 1 -27.82 14.26 -10.44
C MET A 1 -28.39 14.64 -9.09
N SER A 2 -28.89 13.65 -8.37
CA SER A 2 -29.33 13.68 -6.98
C SER A 2 -28.43 14.40 -5.98
N HIS A 3 -28.81 15.48 -5.29
CA HIS A 3 -28.04 15.91 -4.11
C HIS A 3 -27.94 14.77 -3.07
N MET A 4 -28.99 13.93 -2.97
CA MET A 4 -28.97 12.73 -2.13
C MET A 4 -28.03 11.63 -2.63
N ASP A 5 -27.91 11.45 -3.95
CA ASP A 5 -27.00 10.45 -4.52
C ASP A 5 -25.54 10.83 -4.27
N VAL A 6 -25.20 12.12 -4.31
CA VAL A 6 -23.83 12.59 -4.05
C VAL A 6 -23.44 12.41 -2.58
N THR A 7 -24.32 12.72 -1.64
CA THR A 7 -24.02 12.58 -0.20
C THR A 7 -23.95 11.13 0.26
N GLN A 8 -24.70 10.21 -0.36
CA GLN A 8 -24.64 8.78 -0.07
C GLN A 8 -23.49 8.06 -0.81
N CYS A 9 -23.17 8.46 -2.03
CA CYS A 9 -22.08 7.84 -2.80
C CYS A 9 -20.69 8.33 -2.37
N ARG A 10 -20.54 9.57 -1.90
CA ARG A 10 -19.23 10.16 -1.53
C ARG A 10 -18.49 9.35 -0.45
N PRO A 11 -19.12 8.91 0.67
CA PRO A 11 -18.45 8.07 1.65
C PRO A 11 -17.94 6.74 1.07
N CYS A 12 -18.74 6.08 0.22
CA CYS A 12 -18.35 4.83 -0.42
C CYS A 12 -17.16 5.00 -1.38
N ILE A 13 -17.15 6.10 -2.16
CA ILE A 13 -16.05 6.45 -3.06
C ILE A 13 -14.77 6.74 -2.28
N ILE A 14 -14.85 7.53 -1.20
CA ILE A 14 -13.69 7.86 -0.36
C ILE A 14 -13.15 6.58 0.30
N HIS A 15 -14.01 5.78 0.92
CA HIS A 15 -13.61 4.53 1.55
C HIS A 15 -12.89 3.59 0.56
N LYS A 16 -13.42 3.48 -0.66
CA LYS A 16 -12.80 2.68 -1.72
C LYS A 16 -11.47 3.26 -2.19
N ALA A 17 -11.34 4.57 -2.31
CA ALA A 17 -10.08 5.22 -2.65
C ALA A 17 -9.01 4.98 -1.57
N GLU A 18 -9.35 5.17 -0.29
CA GLU A 18 -8.45 4.89 0.83
C GLU A 18 -8.03 3.41 0.89
N TYR A 19 -8.95 2.49 0.62
CA TYR A 19 -8.65 1.07 0.53
C TYR A 19 -7.64 0.79 -0.60
N LEU A 20 -7.87 1.36 -1.78
CA LEU A 20 -6.95 1.20 -2.92
C LEU A 20 -5.57 1.78 -2.62
N ASP A 21 -5.48 2.93 -1.94
CA ASP A 21 -4.18 3.52 -1.60
C ASP A 21 -3.43 2.69 -0.55
N LYS A 22 -4.13 2.10 0.42
CA LYS A 22 -3.52 1.12 1.34
C LYS A 22 -3.02 -0.13 0.59
N CYS A 23 -3.78 -0.62 -0.38
CA CYS A 23 -3.33 -1.73 -1.24
C CYS A 23 -2.08 -1.37 -2.05
N LYS A 24 -2.02 -0.15 -2.62
CA LYS A 24 -0.83 0.32 -3.37
C LYS A 24 0.40 0.40 -2.48
N LEU A 25 0.27 0.91 -1.25
CA LEU A 25 1.39 0.99 -0.31
C LEU A 25 1.97 -0.40 -0.02
N MET A 26 1.09 -1.38 0.20
CA MET A 26 1.49 -2.77 0.40
C MET A 26 2.14 -3.36 -0.86
N LEU A 27 1.60 -3.10 -2.06
CA LEU A 27 2.18 -3.53 -3.32
C LEU A 27 3.56 -2.92 -3.58
N GLN A 28 3.76 -1.64 -3.26
CA GLN A 28 5.06 -0.98 -3.39
C GLN A 28 6.10 -1.69 -2.53
N TRP A 29 5.75 -2.02 -1.29
CA TRP A 29 6.62 -2.79 -0.41
C TRP A 29 7.00 -4.17 -1.01
N TRP A 30 6.06 -4.85 -1.69
CA TRP A 30 6.39 -6.11 -2.38
C TRP A 30 7.29 -5.92 -3.60
N VAL A 31 7.12 -4.84 -4.36
CA VAL A 31 7.99 -4.51 -5.49
C VAL A 31 9.42 -4.34 -4.98
N ASP A 32 9.60 -3.54 -3.93
CA ASP A 32 10.92 -3.26 -3.37
C ASP A 32 11.55 -4.52 -2.72
N PHE A 33 10.74 -5.37 -2.07
CA PHE A 33 11.17 -6.66 -1.54
C PHE A 33 11.63 -7.63 -2.63
N LEU A 34 10.85 -7.75 -3.71
CA LEU A 34 11.17 -8.67 -4.81
C LEU A 34 12.39 -8.18 -5.59
N ASP A 35 12.57 -6.87 -5.72
CA ASP A 35 13.74 -6.29 -6.36
C ASP A 35 15.01 -6.55 -5.54
N ALA A 36 14.96 -6.33 -4.21
CA ALA A 36 16.06 -6.68 -3.31
C ALA A 36 16.39 -8.19 -3.36
N ASN A 37 15.39 -9.05 -3.60
CA ASN A 37 15.59 -10.49 -3.75
C ASN A 37 16.28 -10.90 -5.05
N ARG A 38 16.33 -10.03 -6.07
CA ARG A 38 17.08 -10.30 -7.31
C ARG A 38 18.59 -10.32 -7.06
N GLU A 39 19.05 -9.47 -6.16
CA GLU A 39 20.47 -9.34 -5.82
C GLU A 39 20.89 -10.32 -4.72
N ARG A 40 20.01 -10.57 -3.74
CA ARG A 40 20.30 -11.44 -2.60
C ARG A 40 19.04 -12.11 -2.10
N ALA A 41 19.07 -13.42 -1.89
CA ALA A 41 17.98 -14.12 -1.22
C ALA A 41 17.81 -13.58 0.21
N ILE A 42 16.72 -12.85 0.47
CA ILE A 42 16.39 -12.21 1.74
C ILE A 42 14.97 -12.58 2.11
N THR A 43 14.75 -13.01 3.36
CA THR A 43 13.41 -13.36 3.82
C THR A 43 12.55 -12.10 4.01
N PRO A 44 11.22 -12.18 3.86
CA PRO A 44 10.34 -11.03 4.08
C PRO A 44 10.50 -10.40 5.46
N PHE A 45 10.80 -11.21 6.49
CA PHE A 45 11.00 -10.73 7.86
C PHE A 45 12.30 -9.94 8.03
N ASP A 46 13.38 -10.40 7.40
CA ASP A 46 14.67 -9.70 7.43
C ASP A 46 14.61 -8.41 6.61
N TYR A 47 13.92 -8.43 5.47
CA TYR A 47 13.69 -7.24 4.65
C TYR A 47 12.87 -6.18 5.42
N ALA A 48 11.83 -6.60 6.16
CA ALA A 48 11.06 -5.68 7.01
C ALA A 48 11.92 -5.00 8.09
N LYS A 49 12.91 -5.71 8.67
CA LYS A 49 13.85 -5.13 9.64
C LYS A 49 14.78 -4.11 9.00
N ILE A 50 15.32 -4.42 7.81
CA ILE A 50 16.20 -3.52 7.06
C ILE A 50 15.44 -2.24 6.67
N ASN A 51 14.23 -2.40 6.12
CA ASN A 51 13.43 -1.25 5.65
C ASN A 51 12.99 -0.34 6.82
N ARG A 52 12.80 -0.87 8.03
CA ARG A 52 12.52 -0.06 9.23
C ARG A 52 13.72 0.71 9.76
N GLY A 53 14.95 0.24 9.52
CA GLY A 53 16.18 0.89 9.96
C GLY A 53 16.67 2.02 9.06
N ASN A 54 16.09 2.16 7.86
CA ASN A 54 16.48 3.16 6.86
C ASN A 54 15.62 4.44 6.88
N GLY A 55 14.69 4.56 7.83
CA GLY A 55 13.74 5.67 7.94
C GLY A 55 13.93 6.51 9.20
N GLU A 56 15.15 6.96 9.48
CA GLU A 56 15.37 8.15 10.32
C GLU A 56 14.99 9.42 9.54
#